data_AF-A0A949MW33-F1
#
_entry.id   AF-A0A949MW33-F1
#
_cell.length_a   1.000
_cell.length_b   1.000
_cell.length_c   1.000
_cell.angle_alpha   90.00
_cell.angle_beta   90.00
_cell.angle_gamma   90.00
#
_symmetry.space_group_name_H-M   'P 1'
#
loop_
_entity.id
_entity.type
_entity.pdbx_description
1 polymer ?
#
loop_
_entity_poly.entity_id
_entity_poly.type
_entity_poly.pdbx_seq_one_letter_code
_entity_poly.pdbx_strand_id
1 'polypeptide(L)'
;MDIKRLSKSLSVRLQTITIILSLVGIAFGVKSYLHIHKNFGADASQIFFNDLMLQLGVGIALNVLASYIIYHIATKPIRTLGEVMRGLTENRLDVDVPYVTQSTEIGSMARKVAIFKKHAIEKKHLEEEQKIQQERAKQEKAGAMNELADNFESSVGAVVNIVGTSATKMSNSANSLSATAESTTRQAKAVAVAMNEASANVQTVASATEEMSASISEISRRVQEASAIAAEAVGDAKLTHSQMQELVAASEKIGHVVSLISEIAGQTNLLALNATIEAARAGDAGKGFAVVASEVKSLASQTAKATEEIQKKISDIQNATRSAVGSIGKVGNTIERIDNIQSSIAAAVEQQGATTKEISRNVQEAASRTLLVSKNITEVSKALESTGMAAAEMLTAAQGLSEQSAKLKGEVNNFIISVKADDAPQQDELREALQRNAAPKRAKAPKKELEAA
;
A
#
# COMPACT_ATOMS: atom_id res chain seq x y z
N MET A 1 18.53 -11.73 85.95
CA MET A 1 19.19 -11.32 87.20
C MET A 1 18.51 -12.04 88.35
N ASP A 2 19.27 -12.79 89.13
CA ASP A 2 18.86 -14.06 89.73
C ASP A 2 18.14 -13.88 91.08
N ILE A 3 16.84 -13.53 91.04
CA ILE A 3 15.98 -13.34 92.23
C ILE A 3 15.98 -14.60 93.13
N LYS A 4 16.16 -15.79 92.55
CA LYS A 4 16.38 -17.03 93.31
C LYS A 4 17.66 -16.98 94.14
N ARG A 5 18.77 -16.48 93.59
CA ARG A 5 20.01 -16.31 94.36
C ARG A 5 19.87 -15.22 95.42
N LEU A 6 19.18 -14.12 95.13
CA LEU A 6 18.99 -13.04 96.11
C LEU A 6 18.07 -13.47 97.27
N SER A 7 16.94 -14.11 96.98
CA SER A 7 16.02 -14.68 97.99
C SER A 7 16.69 -15.76 98.83
N LYS A 8 17.42 -16.67 98.19
CA LYS A 8 18.16 -17.74 98.88
C LYS A 8 19.30 -17.15 99.73
N SER A 9 20.01 -16.14 99.23
CA SER A 9 21.04 -15.40 99.98
C SER A 9 20.47 -14.68 101.20
N LEU A 10 19.34 -13.99 101.07
CA LEU A 10 18.72 -13.26 102.18
C LEU A 10 18.17 -14.22 103.24
N SER A 11 17.53 -15.31 102.82
CA SER A 11 17.05 -16.38 103.70
C SER A 11 18.21 -17.05 104.46
N VAL A 12 19.30 -17.36 103.77
CA VAL A 12 20.49 -17.97 104.39
C VAL A 12 21.14 -16.99 105.35
N ARG A 13 21.26 -15.69 105.00
CA ARG A 13 21.82 -14.67 105.90
C ARG A 13 20.98 -14.47 107.15
N LEU A 14 19.64 -14.40 107.04
CA LEU A 14 18.76 -14.32 108.20
C LEU A 14 18.88 -15.57 109.08
N GLN A 15 18.84 -16.78 108.50
CA GLN A 15 19.03 -18.02 109.28
C GLN A 15 20.39 -18.06 109.98
N THR A 16 21.45 -17.59 109.33
CA THR A 16 22.80 -17.56 109.91
C THR A 16 22.87 -16.62 111.12
N ILE A 17 22.29 -15.42 111.03
CA ILE A 17 22.25 -14.46 112.15
C ILE A 17 21.49 -15.04 113.35
N THR A 18 20.37 -15.71 113.10
CA THR A 18 19.57 -16.29 114.19
C THR A 18 20.26 -17.49 114.85
N ILE A 19 20.96 -18.33 114.09
CA ILE A 19 21.78 -19.43 114.65
C ILE A 19 22.91 -18.87 115.54
N ILE A 20 23.59 -17.81 115.10
CA ILE A 20 24.65 -17.17 115.89
C ILE A 20 24.11 -16.62 117.21
N LEU A 21 22.99 -15.89 117.17
CA LEU A 21 22.34 -15.36 118.38
C LEU A 21 21.93 -16.49 119.36
N SER A 22 21.47 -17.61 118.83
CA SER A 22 21.09 -18.80 119.61
C SER A 22 22.30 -19.43 120.30
N LEU A 23 23.42 -19.58 119.58
CA LEU A 23 24.67 -20.14 120.13
C LEU A 23 25.29 -19.26 121.22
N VAL A 24 25.22 -17.94 121.08
CA VAL A 24 25.69 -16.99 122.11
C VAL A 24 24.85 -17.11 123.39
N GLY A 25 23.53 -17.28 123.26
CA GLY A 25 22.64 -17.53 124.40
C GLY A 25 22.96 -18.83 125.15
N ILE A 26 23.24 -19.91 124.41
CA ILE A 26 23.63 -21.21 124.98
C ILE A 26 24.96 -21.10 125.74
N ALA A 27 25.95 -20.42 125.18
CA ALA A 27 27.25 -20.23 125.84
C ALA A 27 27.14 -19.43 127.14
N PHE A 28 26.26 -18.42 127.19
CA PHE A 28 26.00 -17.64 128.40
C PHE A 28 25.26 -18.47 129.46
N GLY A 29 24.27 -19.27 129.05
CA GLY A 29 23.53 -20.17 129.92
C GLY A 29 24.40 -21.25 130.57
N VAL A 30 25.30 -21.88 129.79
CA VAL A 30 26.27 -22.87 130.31
C VAL A 30 27.26 -22.23 131.29
N LYS A 31 27.70 -21.00 131.03
CA LYS A 31 28.61 -20.26 131.92
C LYS A 31 27.93 -19.90 133.25
N SER A 32 26.67 -19.46 133.21
CA SER A 32 25.86 -19.22 134.42
C SER A 32 25.61 -20.51 135.21
N TYR A 33 25.31 -21.62 134.53
CA TYR A 33 25.12 -22.93 135.15
C TYR A 33 26.37 -23.39 135.93
N LEU A 34 27.55 -23.29 135.32
CA LEU A 34 28.83 -23.65 135.96
C LEU A 34 29.16 -22.74 137.16
N HIS A 35 28.76 -21.48 137.14
CA HIS A 35 28.99 -20.53 138.24
C HIS A 35 28.09 -20.84 139.44
N ILE A 36 26.82 -21.19 139.20
CA ILE A 36 25.86 -21.55 140.26
C ILE A 36 26.21 -22.90 140.89
N HIS A 37 26.64 -23.88 140.10
CA HIS A 37 27.05 -25.20 140.59
C HIS A 37 28.23 -25.14 141.58
N LYS A 38 29.20 -24.24 141.35
CA LYS A 38 30.37 -24.07 142.23
C LYS A 38 30.05 -23.41 143.57
N ASN A 39 29.04 -22.54 143.62
CA ASN A 39 28.80 -21.68 144.79
C ASN A 39 27.61 -22.13 145.67
N PHE A 40 26.67 -22.96 145.15
CA PHE A 40 25.40 -23.24 145.83
C PHE A 40 25.01 -24.72 145.95
N GLY A 41 25.89 -25.67 145.57
CA GLY A 41 25.62 -27.12 145.72
C GLY A 41 24.62 -27.69 144.69
N ALA A 42 24.47 -29.02 144.71
CA ALA A 42 23.84 -29.79 143.61
C ALA A 42 22.36 -29.44 143.33
N ASP A 43 21.58 -29.10 144.36
CA ASP A 43 20.13 -28.87 144.22
C ASP A 43 19.80 -27.56 143.48
N ALA A 44 20.63 -26.53 143.61
CA ALA A 44 20.45 -25.25 142.89
C ALA A 44 20.76 -25.36 141.39
N SER A 45 21.61 -26.32 141.01
CA SER A 45 22.01 -26.56 139.63
C SER A 45 20.87 -27.17 138.80
N GLN A 46 20.10 -28.08 139.38
CA GLN A 46 19.09 -28.86 138.65
C GLN A 46 17.90 -27.99 138.18
N ILE A 47 17.49 -27.01 138.98
CA ILE A 47 16.44 -26.05 138.62
C ILE A 47 16.86 -25.18 137.43
N PHE A 48 18.12 -24.75 137.40
CA PHE A 48 18.64 -23.89 136.32
C PHE A 48 18.78 -24.65 134.98
N PHE A 49 19.07 -25.95 135.02
CA PHE A 49 19.17 -26.77 133.80
C PHE A 49 17.82 -26.94 133.12
N ASN A 50 16.75 -27.16 133.89
CA ASN A 50 15.39 -27.29 133.35
C ASN A 50 14.88 -25.98 132.74
N ASP A 51 15.19 -24.83 133.34
CA ASP A 51 14.82 -23.52 132.77
C ASP A 51 15.56 -23.23 131.46
N LEU A 52 16.84 -23.59 131.37
CA LEU A 52 17.64 -23.43 130.15
C LEU A 52 17.11 -24.29 128.99
N MET A 53 16.68 -25.53 129.26
CA MET A 53 16.13 -26.41 128.22
C MET A 53 14.76 -25.95 127.70
N LEU A 54 13.94 -25.34 128.55
CA LEU A 54 12.65 -24.77 128.14
C LEU A 54 12.83 -23.57 127.21
N GLN A 55 13.78 -22.67 127.52
CA GLN A 55 14.09 -21.51 126.67
C GLN A 55 14.59 -21.91 125.28
N LEU A 56 15.41 -22.96 125.19
CA LEU A 56 15.87 -23.55 123.93
C LEU A 56 14.72 -24.10 123.07
N GLY A 57 13.79 -24.83 123.70
CA GLY A 57 12.62 -25.39 123.01
C GLY A 57 11.73 -24.31 122.40
N VAL A 58 11.46 -23.23 123.14
CA VAL A 58 10.63 -22.10 122.67
C VAL A 58 11.33 -21.34 121.54
N GLY A 59 12.65 -21.14 121.64
CA GLY A 59 13.43 -20.43 120.61
C GLY A 59 13.44 -21.15 119.25
N ILE A 60 13.50 -22.49 119.25
CA ILE A 60 13.45 -23.29 118.02
C ILE A 60 12.04 -23.24 117.40
N ALA A 61 10.98 -23.39 118.21
CA ALA A 61 9.60 -23.34 117.74
C ALA A 61 9.26 -22.00 117.05
N LEU A 62 9.69 -20.88 117.63
CA LEU A 62 9.47 -19.55 117.05
C LEU A 62 10.21 -19.37 115.71
N ASN A 63 11.40 -19.96 115.55
CA ASN A 63 12.15 -19.90 114.29
C ASN A 63 11.51 -20.69 113.15
N VAL A 64 10.99 -21.89 113.47
CA VAL A 64 10.26 -22.71 112.50
C VAL A 64 8.98 -21.98 112.08
N LEU A 65 8.26 -21.38 113.03
CA LEU A 65 7.05 -20.61 112.76
C LEU A 65 7.32 -19.35 111.91
N ALA A 66 8.37 -18.59 112.22
CA ALA A 66 8.77 -17.43 111.43
C ALA A 66 9.17 -17.81 110.00
N SER A 67 9.92 -18.91 109.82
CA SER A 67 10.30 -19.43 108.50
C SER A 67 9.09 -19.88 107.68
N TYR A 68 8.11 -20.51 108.33
CA TYR A 68 6.84 -20.91 107.71
C TYR A 68 6.03 -19.69 107.24
N ILE A 69 5.90 -18.67 108.09
CA ILE A 69 5.19 -17.43 107.79
C ILE A 69 5.85 -16.68 106.62
N ILE A 70 7.18 -16.50 106.63
CA ILE A 70 7.92 -15.82 105.55
C ILE A 70 7.78 -16.57 104.22
N TYR A 71 7.83 -17.91 104.25
CA TYR A 71 7.65 -18.72 103.05
C TYR A 71 6.27 -18.51 102.41
N HIS A 72 5.21 -18.50 103.23
CA HIS A 72 3.84 -18.35 102.75
C HIS A 72 3.44 -16.91 102.39
N ILE A 73 3.97 -15.90 103.07
CA ILE A 73 3.62 -14.50 102.84
C ILE A 73 4.47 -13.85 101.74
N ALA A 74 5.76 -14.18 101.61
CA ALA A 74 6.66 -13.54 100.66
C ALA A 74 7.15 -14.49 99.56
N THR A 75 7.74 -15.62 99.92
CA THR A 75 8.51 -16.44 98.97
C THR A 75 7.63 -17.15 97.94
N LYS A 76 6.52 -17.78 98.37
CA LYS A 76 5.61 -18.51 97.47
C LYS A 76 4.89 -17.55 96.49
N PRO A 77 4.28 -16.43 96.92
CA PRO A 77 3.61 -15.50 96.00
C PRO A 77 4.54 -14.85 94.96
N ILE A 78 5.76 -14.45 95.35
CA ILE A 78 6.76 -13.87 94.43
C ILE A 78 7.13 -14.87 93.33
N ARG A 79 7.32 -16.15 93.70
CA ARG A 79 7.65 -17.19 92.72
C ARG A 79 6.52 -17.42 91.73
N THR A 80 5.27 -17.49 92.20
CA THR A 80 4.09 -17.66 91.34
C THR A 80 3.92 -16.47 90.37
N LEU A 81 4.07 -15.23 90.83
CA LEU A 81 4.02 -14.05 89.95
C LEU A 81 5.16 -14.03 88.93
N GLY A 82 6.36 -14.51 89.31
CA GLY A 82 7.48 -14.66 88.37
C GLY A 82 7.23 -15.70 87.28
N GLU A 83 6.55 -16.81 87.60
CA GLU A 83 6.16 -17.83 86.63
C GLU A 83 5.09 -17.32 85.65
N VAL A 84 4.11 -16.54 86.14
CA VAL A 84 3.11 -15.85 85.31
C VAL A 84 3.77 -14.83 84.38
N MET A 85 4.68 -13.99 84.89
CA MET A 85 5.41 -13.02 84.06
C MET A 85 6.23 -13.70 82.96
N ARG A 86 6.89 -14.83 83.26
CA ARG A 86 7.59 -15.62 82.25
C ARG A 86 6.63 -16.20 81.21
N GLY A 87 5.47 -16.69 81.63
CA GLY A 87 4.41 -17.15 80.73
C GLY A 87 3.94 -16.06 79.76
N LEU A 88 3.75 -14.83 80.26
CA LEU A 88 3.37 -13.67 79.44
C LEU A 88 4.45 -13.31 78.42
N THR A 89 5.74 -13.38 78.78
CA THR A 89 6.84 -13.19 77.81
C THR A 89 6.98 -14.31 76.78
N GLU A 90 6.44 -15.50 77.08
CA GLU A 90 6.37 -16.65 76.18
C GLU A 90 5.03 -16.70 75.41
N ASN A 91 4.29 -15.58 75.38
CA ASN A 91 3.01 -15.41 74.67
C ASN A 91 1.85 -16.31 75.17
N ARG A 92 1.91 -16.75 76.43
CA ARG A 92 0.82 -17.49 77.10
C ARG A 92 -0.05 -16.51 77.86
N LEU A 93 -1.12 -16.05 77.20
CA LEU A 93 -2.00 -14.98 77.71
C LEU A 93 -3.25 -15.52 78.42
N ASP A 94 -3.40 -16.84 78.49
CA ASP A 94 -4.50 -17.58 79.13
C ASP A 94 -4.28 -17.81 80.64
N VAL A 95 -3.15 -17.37 81.19
CA VAL A 95 -2.78 -17.56 82.60
C VAL A 95 -3.46 -16.54 83.52
N ASP A 96 -4.07 -17.00 84.61
CA ASP A 96 -4.66 -16.11 85.62
C ASP A 96 -3.56 -15.46 86.49
N VAL A 97 -3.79 -14.23 86.95
CA VAL A 97 -2.85 -13.50 87.81
C VAL A 97 -3.35 -13.59 89.26
N PRO A 98 -2.82 -14.51 90.09
CA PRO A 98 -3.26 -14.66 91.47
C PRO A 98 -2.83 -13.46 92.34
N TYR A 99 -3.45 -13.32 93.52
CA TYR A 99 -3.13 -12.32 94.56
C TYR A 99 -3.48 -10.85 94.24
N VAL A 100 -4.15 -10.58 93.12
CA VAL A 100 -4.55 -9.22 92.69
C VAL A 100 -5.40 -8.47 93.72
N THR A 101 -6.23 -9.20 94.49
CA THR A 101 -7.12 -8.67 95.52
C THR A 101 -6.44 -8.41 96.87
N GLN A 102 -5.15 -8.74 97.02
CA GLN A 102 -4.43 -8.49 98.27
C GLN A 102 -4.05 -7.01 98.41
N SER A 103 -4.18 -6.48 99.63
CA SER A 103 -3.81 -5.10 99.99
C SER A 103 -2.31 -4.93 100.29
N THR A 104 -1.50 -5.97 100.07
CA THR A 104 -0.06 -6.00 100.34
C THR A 104 0.76 -5.53 99.14
N GLU A 105 2.07 -5.38 99.33
CA GLU A 105 3.07 -5.09 98.29
C GLU A 105 3.07 -6.15 97.19
N ILE A 106 2.81 -7.42 97.55
CA ILE A 106 2.63 -8.52 96.60
C ILE A 106 1.39 -8.31 95.73
N GLY A 107 0.27 -7.88 96.33
CA GLY A 107 -0.95 -7.56 95.57
C GLY A 107 -0.74 -6.36 94.63
N SER A 108 0.08 -5.39 95.02
CA SER A 108 0.49 -4.27 94.14
C SER A 108 1.31 -4.77 92.94
N MET A 109 2.24 -5.69 93.15
CA MET A 109 3.01 -6.35 92.07
C MET A 109 2.09 -7.17 91.16
N ALA A 110 1.15 -7.92 91.71
CA ALA A 110 0.15 -8.70 90.97
C ALA A 110 -0.72 -7.80 90.07
N ARG A 111 -1.18 -6.65 90.57
CA ARG A 111 -1.93 -5.66 89.76
C ARG A 111 -1.09 -5.14 88.58
N LYS A 112 0.20 -4.87 88.78
CA LYS A 112 1.10 -4.45 87.69
C LYS A 112 1.30 -5.55 86.64
N VAL A 113 1.43 -6.81 87.07
CA VAL A 113 1.49 -7.98 86.15
C VAL A 113 0.17 -8.15 85.39
N ALA A 114 -0.97 -7.91 86.03
CA ALA A 114 -2.29 -7.94 85.38
C ALA A 114 -2.45 -6.83 84.33
N ILE A 115 -1.96 -5.61 84.59
CA ILE A 115 -1.89 -4.52 83.60
C ILE A 115 -1.00 -4.92 82.43
N PHE A 116 0.16 -5.52 82.70
CA PHE A 116 1.07 -5.99 81.66
C PHE A 116 0.43 -7.08 80.79
N LYS A 117 -0.29 -8.04 81.38
CA LYS A 117 -1.11 -9.03 80.66
C LYS A 117 -2.15 -8.35 79.76
N LYS A 118 -2.86 -7.33 80.26
CA LYS A 118 -3.85 -6.57 79.49
C LYS A 118 -3.22 -5.91 78.27
N HIS A 119 -2.09 -5.21 78.43
CA HIS A 119 -1.38 -4.60 77.30
C HIS A 119 -0.81 -5.63 76.32
N ALA A 120 -0.39 -6.82 76.79
CA ALA A 120 0.07 -7.88 75.91
C ALA A 120 -1.06 -8.47 75.04
N ILE A 121 -2.28 -8.59 75.60
CA ILE A 121 -3.49 -8.99 74.86
C ILE A 121 -3.87 -7.91 73.83
N GLU A 122 -3.90 -6.64 74.25
CA GLU A 122 -4.24 -5.51 73.38
C GLU A 122 -3.23 -5.36 72.23
N LYS A 123 -1.93 -5.49 72.51
CA LYS A 123 -0.88 -5.49 71.48
C LYS A 123 -1.07 -6.61 70.46
N LYS A 124 -1.39 -7.83 70.90
CA LYS A 124 -1.65 -8.95 69.99
C LYS A 124 -2.87 -8.70 69.09
N HIS A 125 -3.93 -8.12 69.65
CA HIS A 125 -5.13 -7.76 68.89
C HIS A 125 -4.84 -6.67 67.85
N LEU A 126 -4.05 -5.66 68.22
CA LEU A 126 -3.60 -4.61 67.29
C LEU A 126 -2.68 -5.17 66.18
N GLU A 127 -1.81 -6.14 66.50
CA GLU A 127 -0.97 -6.82 65.50
C GLU A 127 -1.80 -7.68 64.53
N GLU A 128 -2.84 -8.36 65.01
CA GLU A 128 -3.80 -9.09 64.16
C GLU A 128 -4.64 -8.15 63.28
N GLU A 129 -5.14 -7.04 63.84
CA GLU A 129 -5.86 -6.01 63.06
C GLU A 129 -4.96 -5.35 62.02
N GLN A 130 -3.72 -4.98 62.37
CA GLN A 130 -2.75 -4.44 61.40
C GLN A 130 -2.43 -5.44 60.29
N LYS A 131 -2.28 -6.73 60.61
CA LYS A 131 -2.12 -7.77 59.59
C LYS A 131 -3.32 -7.84 58.66
N ILE A 132 -4.55 -7.85 59.19
CA ILE A 132 -5.77 -7.90 58.39
C ILE A 132 -5.91 -6.66 57.50
N GLN A 133 -5.61 -5.47 58.03
CA GLN A 133 -5.65 -4.22 57.27
C GLN A 133 -4.55 -4.16 56.20
N GLN A 134 -3.32 -4.60 56.51
CA GLN A 134 -2.26 -4.72 55.52
C GLN A 134 -2.63 -5.70 54.42
N GLU A 135 -3.22 -6.84 54.76
CA GLU A 135 -3.61 -7.84 53.77
C GLU A 135 -4.77 -7.36 52.90
N ARG A 136 -5.75 -6.65 53.47
CA ARG A 136 -6.81 -5.97 52.70
C ARG A 136 -6.25 -4.88 51.79
N ALA A 137 -5.40 -4.00 52.30
CA ALA A 137 -4.79 -2.94 51.51
C ALA A 137 -3.93 -3.50 50.37
N LYS A 138 -3.24 -4.62 50.59
CA LYS A 138 -2.52 -5.36 49.54
C LYS A 138 -3.48 -5.95 48.50
N GLN A 139 -4.58 -6.58 48.93
CA GLN A 139 -5.58 -7.13 48.02
C GLN A 139 -6.28 -6.05 47.19
N GLU A 140 -6.66 -4.93 47.81
CA GLU A 140 -7.25 -3.77 47.12
C GLU A 140 -6.26 -3.17 46.11
N LYS A 141 -4.99 -3.01 46.51
CA LYS A 141 -3.93 -2.54 45.60
C LYS A 141 -3.73 -3.50 44.43
N ALA A 142 -3.68 -4.81 44.68
CA ALA A 142 -3.53 -5.82 43.62
C ALA A 142 -4.75 -5.89 42.70
N GLY A 143 -5.96 -5.72 43.24
CA GLY A 143 -7.18 -5.60 42.46
C GLY A 143 -7.18 -4.38 41.54
N ALA A 144 -6.85 -3.20 42.09
CA ALA A 144 -6.74 -1.97 41.32
C ALA A 144 -5.64 -2.03 40.26
N MET A 145 -4.49 -2.66 40.58
CA MET A 145 -3.40 -2.84 39.63
C MET A 145 -3.77 -3.78 38.48
N ASN A 146 -4.48 -4.87 38.76
CA ASN A 146 -5.01 -5.76 37.73
C ASN A 146 -6.02 -5.05 36.82
N GLU A 147 -6.94 -4.28 37.39
CA GLU A 147 -7.92 -3.51 36.60
C GLU A 147 -7.22 -2.46 35.71
N LEU A 148 -6.19 -1.79 36.24
CA LEU A 148 -5.39 -0.84 35.48
C LEU A 148 -4.61 -1.54 34.35
N ALA A 149 -4.05 -2.72 34.62
CA ALA A 149 -3.38 -3.55 33.63
C ALA A 149 -4.35 -4.01 32.53
N ASP A 150 -5.54 -4.51 32.88
CA ASP A 150 -6.55 -4.97 31.92
C ASP A 150 -7.05 -3.83 31.02
N ASN A 151 -7.30 -2.64 31.60
CA ASN A 151 -7.68 -1.46 30.84
C ASN A 151 -6.56 -0.95 29.92
N PHE A 152 -5.30 -1.01 30.39
CA PHE A 152 -4.13 -0.68 29.59
C PHE A 152 -3.94 -1.66 28.43
N GLU A 153 -4.07 -2.97 28.68
CA GLU A 153 -4.01 -4.03 27.67
C GLU A 153 -5.09 -3.84 26.59
N SER A 154 -6.33 -3.59 27.00
CA SER A 154 -7.44 -3.34 26.08
C SER A 154 -7.20 -2.11 25.21
N SER A 155 -6.88 -0.97 25.82
CA SER A 155 -6.72 0.30 25.07
C SER A 155 -5.48 0.30 24.18
N VAL A 156 -4.30 -0.02 24.74
CA VAL A 156 -3.05 0.00 23.97
C VAL A 156 -3.01 -1.18 22.99
N GLY A 157 -3.46 -2.36 23.40
CA GLY A 157 -3.55 -3.52 22.53
C GLY A 157 -4.46 -3.28 21.32
N ALA A 158 -5.60 -2.61 21.50
CA ALA A 158 -6.48 -2.22 20.40
C ALA A 158 -5.78 -1.27 19.41
N VAL A 159 -5.11 -0.22 19.90
CA VAL A 159 -4.37 0.73 19.04
C VAL A 159 -3.26 0.02 18.28
N VAL A 160 -2.45 -0.81 18.94
CA VAL A 160 -1.36 -1.57 18.31
C VAL A 160 -1.89 -2.51 17.22
N ASN A 161 -3.04 -3.15 17.46
CA ASN A 161 -3.67 -4.02 16.47
C ASN A 161 -4.19 -3.22 15.25
N ILE A 162 -4.76 -2.04 15.46
CA ILE A 162 -5.19 -1.13 14.38
C ILE A 162 -4.00 -0.66 13.55
N VAL A 163 -2.89 -0.29 14.20
CA VAL A 163 -1.67 0.14 13.49
C VAL A 163 -1.09 -1.03 12.69
N GLY A 164 -1.00 -2.23 13.26
CA GLY A 164 -0.51 -3.42 12.55
C GLY A 164 -1.37 -3.79 11.35
N THR A 165 -2.70 -3.80 11.49
CA THR A 165 -3.62 -4.07 10.36
C THR A 165 -3.57 -2.98 9.29
N SER A 166 -3.42 -1.71 9.67
CA SER A 166 -3.25 -0.59 8.74
C SER A 166 -1.93 -0.70 7.98
N ALA A 167 -0.85 -1.09 8.65
CA ALA A 167 0.44 -1.38 8.02
C ALA A 167 0.33 -2.51 6.99
N THR A 168 -0.35 -3.61 7.30
CA THR A 168 -0.59 -4.69 6.33
C THR A 168 -1.38 -4.21 5.11
N LYS A 169 -2.45 -3.42 5.31
CA LYS A 169 -3.23 -2.84 4.21
C LYS A 169 -2.38 -1.91 3.33
N MET A 170 -1.51 -1.11 3.94
CA MET A 170 -0.60 -0.20 3.23
C MET A 170 0.43 -0.98 2.41
N SER A 171 1.00 -2.06 2.97
CA SER A 171 1.89 -2.99 2.25
C SER A 171 1.21 -3.62 1.03
N ASN A 172 -0.02 -4.11 1.18
CA ASN A 172 -0.79 -4.66 0.06
C ASN A 172 -1.10 -3.61 -1.02
N SER A 173 -1.40 -2.38 -0.61
CA SER A 173 -1.66 -1.26 -1.53
C SER A 173 -0.40 -0.87 -2.29
N ALA A 174 0.75 -0.81 -1.61
CA ALA A 174 2.05 -0.54 -2.22
C ALA A 174 2.43 -1.62 -3.25
N ASN A 175 2.27 -2.90 -2.93
CA ASN A 175 2.50 -3.99 -3.88
C ASN A 175 1.59 -3.90 -5.12
N SER A 176 0.31 -3.58 -4.91
CA SER A 176 -0.66 -3.41 -6.01
C SER A 176 -0.30 -2.21 -6.89
N LEU A 177 0.14 -1.11 -6.28
CA LEU A 177 0.58 0.09 -6.99
C LEU A 177 1.84 -0.18 -7.81
N SER A 178 2.82 -0.91 -7.26
CA SER A 178 4.03 -1.33 -7.96
C SER A 178 3.70 -2.22 -9.18
N ALA A 179 2.86 -3.24 -8.99
CA ALA A 179 2.43 -4.12 -10.09
C ALA A 179 1.68 -3.34 -11.19
N THR A 180 0.85 -2.38 -10.81
CA THR A 180 0.14 -1.50 -11.76
C THR A 180 1.11 -0.61 -12.52
N ALA A 181 2.10 -0.02 -11.83
CA ALA A 181 3.12 0.83 -12.44
C ALA A 181 3.98 0.04 -13.45
N GLU A 182 4.40 -1.19 -13.11
CA GLU A 182 5.13 -2.07 -14.01
C GLU A 182 4.30 -2.46 -15.24
N SER A 183 3.02 -2.82 -15.04
CA SER A 183 2.13 -3.18 -16.14
C SER A 183 1.91 -2.01 -17.10
N THR A 184 1.67 -0.83 -16.54
CA THR A 184 1.50 0.40 -17.33
C THR A 184 2.80 0.79 -18.03
N THR A 185 3.97 0.52 -17.44
CA THR A 185 5.28 0.75 -18.07
C THR A 185 5.45 -0.14 -19.30
N ARG A 186 5.04 -1.41 -19.24
CA ARG A 186 5.05 -2.31 -20.42
C ARG A 186 4.13 -1.78 -21.52
N GLN A 187 2.94 -1.29 -21.17
CA GLN A 187 2.01 -0.68 -22.14
C GLN A 187 2.59 0.60 -22.75
N ALA A 188 3.20 1.47 -21.94
CA ALA A 188 3.84 2.70 -22.41
C ALA A 188 4.97 2.39 -23.42
N LYS A 189 5.77 1.36 -23.18
CA LYS A 189 6.78 0.87 -24.15
C LYS A 189 6.15 0.38 -25.45
N ALA A 190 5.06 -0.40 -25.38
CA ALA A 190 4.35 -0.86 -26.56
C ALA A 190 3.80 0.31 -27.39
N VAL A 191 3.22 1.32 -26.73
CA VAL A 191 2.78 2.55 -27.39
C VAL A 191 3.94 3.29 -28.03
N ALA A 192 5.09 3.40 -27.37
CA ALA A 192 6.28 4.05 -27.94
C ALA A 192 6.77 3.34 -29.22
N VAL A 193 6.78 2.00 -29.24
CA VAL A 193 7.09 1.23 -30.46
C VAL A 193 6.09 1.52 -31.57
N ALA A 194 4.79 1.46 -31.27
CA ALA A 194 3.74 1.77 -32.24
C ALA A 194 3.83 3.20 -32.79
N MET A 195 4.26 4.18 -31.98
CA MET A 195 4.48 5.56 -32.43
C MET A 195 5.69 5.68 -33.37
N ASN A 196 6.76 4.91 -33.14
CA ASN A 196 7.90 4.88 -34.06
C ASN A 196 7.49 4.30 -35.42
N GLU A 197 6.70 3.23 -35.43
CA GLU A 197 6.13 2.66 -36.66
C GLU A 197 5.19 3.64 -37.36
N ALA A 198 4.30 4.30 -36.61
CA ALA A 198 3.43 5.34 -37.15
C ALA A 198 4.22 6.49 -37.79
N SER A 199 5.31 6.93 -37.15
CA SER A 199 6.18 7.98 -37.68
C SER A 199 6.82 7.56 -39.01
N ALA A 200 7.33 6.34 -39.09
CA ALA A 200 7.89 5.79 -40.32
C ALA A 200 6.85 5.71 -41.45
N ASN A 201 5.63 5.27 -41.13
CA ASN A 201 4.53 5.21 -42.09
C ASN A 201 4.14 6.61 -42.59
N VAL A 202 4.04 7.60 -41.69
CA VAL A 202 3.76 8.99 -42.05
C VAL A 202 4.84 9.55 -42.97
N GLN A 203 6.11 9.25 -42.71
CA GLN A 203 7.23 9.66 -43.59
C GLN A 203 7.12 9.02 -44.98
N THR A 204 6.73 7.74 -45.06
CA THR A 204 6.52 7.06 -46.36
C THR A 204 5.37 7.70 -47.13
N VAL A 205 4.26 8.03 -46.47
CA VAL A 205 3.13 8.70 -47.11
C VAL A 205 3.52 10.12 -47.55
N ALA A 206 4.34 10.83 -46.78
CA ALA A 206 4.86 12.15 -47.16
C ALA A 206 5.65 12.07 -48.48
N SER A 207 6.62 11.16 -48.57
CA SER A 207 7.39 10.95 -49.81
C SER A 207 6.51 10.53 -50.98
N ALA A 208 5.53 9.65 -50.77
CA ALA A 208 4.57 9.28 -51.83
C ALA A 208 3.72 10.47 -52.30
N THR A 209 3.38 11.40 -51.40
CA THR A 209 2.60 12.60 -51.71
C THR A 209 3.42 13.64 -52.48
N GLU A 210 4.73 13.75 -52.18
CA GLU A 210 5.68 14.57 -52.95
C GLU A 210 5.83 14.05 -54.38
N GLU A 211 6.04 12.74 -54.55
CA GLU A 211 6.09 12.08 -55.87
C GLU A 211 4.78 12.27 -56.65
N MET A 212 3.62 12.12 -55.99
CA MET A 212 2.32 12.38 -56.60
C MET A 212 2.19 13.83 -57.07
N SER A 213 2.66 14.80 -56.28
CA SER A 213 2.63 16.22 -56.64
C SER A 213 3.50 16.52 -57.86
N ALA A 214 4.68 15.88 -57.96
CA ALA A 214 5.54 15.97 -59.13
C ALA A 214 4.87 15.36 -60.37
N SER A 215 4.26 14.18 -60.22
CA SER A 215 3.53 13.50 -61.30
C SER A 215 2.36 14.32 -61.82
N ILE A 216 1.55 14.90 -60.93
CA ILE A 216 0.43 15.79 -61.29
C ILE A 216 0.93 17.03 -62.05
N SER A 217 2.06 17.61 -61.63
CA SER A 217 2.64 18.78 -62.30
C SER A 217 3.11 18.44 -63.72
N GLU A 218 3.75 17.29 -63.92
CA GLU A 218 4.15 16.82 -65.25
C GLU A 218 2.94 16.47 -66.12
N ILE A 219 1.91 15.80 -65.58
CA ILE A 219 0.67 15.52 -66.31
C ILE A 219 0.00 16.83 -66.75
N SER A 220 -0.08 17.82 -65.86
CA SER A 220 -0.62 19.15 -66.20
C SER A 220 0.13 19.79 -67.36
N ARG A 221 1.47 19.75 -67.34
CA ARG A 221 2.30 20.24 -68.45
C ARG A 221 2.02 19.49 -69.76
N ARG A 222 1.87 18.16 -69.71
CA ARG A 222 1.57 17.32 -70.88
C ARG A 222 0.17 17.58 -71.46
N VAL A 223 -0.82 17.86 -70.61
CA VAL A 223 -2.18 18.22 -71.05
C VAL A 223 -2.18 19.56 -71.78
N GLN A 224 -1.44 20.54 -71.28
CA GLN A 224 -1.28 21.84 -71.95
C GLN A 224 -0.57 21.70 -73.31
N GLU A 225 0.50 20.90 -73.36
CA GLU A 225 1.21 20.56 -74.61
C GLU A 225 0.26 19.89 -75.63
N ALA A 226 -0.54 18.92 -75.19
CA ALA A 226 -1.51 18.23 -76.05
C ALA A 226 -2.62 19.14 -76.57
N SER A 227 -3.12 20.07 -75.75
CA SER A 227 -4.12 21.07 -76.19
C SER A 227 -3.54 22.04 -77.22
N ALA A 228 -2.29 22.49 -77.05
CA ALA A 228 -1.61 23.31 -78.06
C ALA A 228 -1.46 22.60 -79.41
N ILE A 229 -1.06 21.33 -79.40
CA ILE A 229 -0.96 20.50 -80.62
C ILE A 229 -2.34 20.30 -81.28
N ALA A 230 -3.39 20.07 -80.49
CA ALA A 230 -4.75 19.95 -81.01
C ALA A 230 -5.21 21.26 -81.68
N ALA A 231 -4.95 22.41 -81.07
CA ALA A 231 -5.26 23.72 -81.64
C ALA A 231 -4.52 23.98 -82.97
N GLU A 232 -3.24 23.62 -83.05
CA GLU A 232 -2.45 23.69 -84.28
C GLU A 232 -3.06 22.79 -85.37
N ALA A 233 -3.39 21.54 -85.05
CA ALA A 233 -3.98 20.60 -85.99
C ALA A 233 -5.37 21.04 -86.50
N VAL A 234 -6.18 21.73 -85.68
CA VAL A 234 -7.43 22.39 -86.14
C VAL A 234 -7.12 23.48 -87.16
N GLY A 235 -6.07 24.27 -86.95
CA GLY A 235 -5.57 25.27 -87.90
C GLY A 235 -5.20 24.66 -89.24
N ASP A 236 -4.39 23.59 -89.22
CA ASP A 236 -3.95 22.87 -90.43
C ASP A 236 -5.13 22.23 -91.18
N ALA A 237 -6.08 21.64 -90.46
CA ALA A 237 -7.29 21.09 -91.07
C ALA A 237 -8.13 22.17 -91.77
N LYS A 238 -8.27 23.35 -91.16
CA LYS A 238 -8.96 24.50 -91.77
C LYS A 238 -8.23 25.02 -93.01
N LEU A 239 -6.90 25.14 -92.96
CA LEU A 239 -6.10 25.55 -94.11
C LEU A 239 -6.24 24.55 -95.27
N THR A 240 -6.09 23.26 -94.99
CA THR A 240 -6.24 22.19 -95.99
C THR A 240 -7.65 22.19 -96.57
N HIS A 241 -8.67 22.40 -95.75
CA HIS A 241 -10.06 22.52 -96.20
C HIS A 241 -10.23 23.68 -97.21
N SER A 242 -9.66 24.85 -96.92
CA SER A 242 -9.69 26.02 -97.82
C SER A 242 -9.01 25.73 -99.16
N GLN A 243 -7.79 25.16 -99.13
CA GLN A 243 -7.05 24.81 -100.35
C GLN A 243 -7.80 23.80 -101.21
N MET A 244 -8.49 22.84 -100.59
CA MET A 244 -9.31 21.86 -101.31
C MET A 244 -10.56 22.49 -101.92
N GLN A 245 -11.20 23.46 -101.24
CA GLN A 245 -12.30 24.23 -101.84
C GLN A 245 -11.84 25.04 -103.06
N GLU A 246 -10.66 25.65 -102.99
CA GLU A 246 -10.06 26.34 -104.16
C GLU A 246 -9.82 25.37 -105.32
N LEU A 247 -9.36 24.15 -105.04
CA LEU A 247 -9.18 23.11 -106.06
C LEU A 247 -10.50 22.65 -106.68
N VAL A 248 -11.59 22.55 -105.89
CA VAL A 248 -12.95 22.29 -106.42
C VAL A 248 -13.33 23.40 -107.41
N ALA A 249 -13.21 24.66 -107.01
CA ALA A 249 -13.56 25.80 -107.85
C ALA A 249 -12.70 25.88 -109.12
N ALA A 250 -11.41 25.58 -109.03
CA ALA A 250 -10.52 25.52 -110.19
C ALA A 250 -10.92 24.39 -111.16
N SER A 251 -11.26 23.21 -110.62
CA SER A 251 -11.70 22.06 -111.41
C SER A 251 -13.04 22.31 -112.11
N GLU A 252 -13.96 23.05 -111.49
CA GLU A 252 -15.21 23.51 -112.11
C GLU A 252 -14.95 24.45 -113.28
N LYS A 253 -14.05 25.44 -113.12
CA LYS A 253 -13.64 26.34 -114.21
C LYS A 253 -13.03 25.57 -115.39
N ILE A 254 -12.18 24.57 -115.13
CA ILE A 254 -11.62 23.73 -116.19
C ILE A 254 -12.74 22.94 -116.88
N GLY A 255 -13.70 22.39 -116.12
CA GLY A 255 -14.87 21.73 -116.69
C GLY A 255 -15.67 22.63 -117.65
N HIS A 256 -15.88 23.90 -117.30
CA HIS A 256 -16.53 24.86 -118.19
C HIS A 256 -15.74 25.12 -119.49
N VAL A 257 -14.41 25.25 -119.39
CA VAL A 257 -13.54 25.43 -120.56
C VAL A 257 -13.58 24.19 -121.46
N VAL A 258 -13.53 22.98 -120.90
CA VAL A 258 -13.59 21.73 -121.66
C VAL A 258 -14.94 21.57 -122.37
N SER A 259 -16.04 21.94 -121.72
CA SER A 259 -17.38 21.98 -122.34
C SER A 259 -17.42 22.92 -123.54
N LEU A 260 -16.87 24.12 -123.40
CA LEU A 260 -16.79 25.10 -124.51
C LEU A 260 -15.94 24.58 -125.68
N ILE A 261 -14.82 23.90 -125.41
CA ILE A 261 -13.99 23.31 -126.47
C ILE A 261 -14.76 22.20 -127.20
N SER A 262 -15.51 21.37 -126.47
CA SER A 262 -16.37 20.34 -127.05
C SER A 262 -17.45 20.94 -127.96
N GLU A 263 -18.09 22.05 -127.54
CA GLU A 263 -19.04 22.80 -128.36
C GLU A 263 -18.39 23.37 -129.63
N ILE A 264 -17.20 23.98 -129.53
CA ILE A 264 -16.44 24.49 -130.67
C ILE A 264 -16.06 23.37 -131.63
N ALA A 265 -15.62 22.21 -131.12
CA ALA A 265 -15.32 21.03 -131.94
C ALA A 265 -16.57 20.52 -132.67
N GLY A 266 -17.72 20.50 -132.01
CA GLY A 266 -19.01 20.18 -132.62
C GLY A 266 -19.39 21.15 -133.74
N GLN A 267 -19.28 22.45 -133.50
CA GLN A 267 -19.51 23.48 -134.53
C GLN A 267 -18.53 23.37 -135.71
N THR A 268 -17.25 23.12 -135.43
CA THR A 268 -16.20 22.94 -136.45
C THR A 268 -16.48 21.72 -137.31
N ASN A 269 -16.92 20.62 -136.70
CA ASN A 269 -17.35 19.41 -137.41
C ASN A 269 -18.55 19.67 -138.34
N LEU A 270 -19.54 20.45 -137.88
CA LEU A 270 -20.69 20.86 -138.72
C LEU A 270 -20.27 21.78 -139.88
N LEU A 271 -19.39 22.74 -139.63
CA LEU A 271 -18.85 23.62 -140.67
C LEU A 271 -18.06 22.82 -141.72
N ALA A 272 -17.21 21.89 -141.28
CA ALA A 272 -16.45 21.00 -142.15
C ALA A 272 -17.35 20.07 -142.97
N LEU A 273 -18.45 19.58 -142.38
CA LEU A 273 -19.46 18.82 -143.10
C LEU A 273 -20.13 19.65 -144.21
N ASN A 274 -20.56 20.88 -143.89
CA ASN A 274 -21.14 21.79 -144.88
C ASN A 274 -20.16 22.11 -146.01
N ALA A 275 -18.89 22.33 -145.68
CA ALA A 275 -17.82 22.53 -146.67
C ALA A 275 -17.59 21.29 -147.54
N THR A 276 -17.68 20.08 -146.97
CA THR A 276 -17.57 18.82 -147.72
C THR A 276 -18.74 18.67 -148.72
N ILE A 277 -19.95 19.05 -148.31
CA ILE A 277 -21.15 19.04 -149.17
C ILE A 277 -20.98 20.03 -150.33
N GLU A 278 -20.54 21.26 -150.06
CA GLU A 278 -20.36 22.28 -151.10
C GLU A 278 -19.20 21.93 -152.04
N ALA A 279 -18.12 21.32 -151.52
CA ALA A 279 -17.02 20.81 -152.33
C ALA A 279 -17.47 19.66 -153.26
N ALA A 280 -18.36 18.77 -152.80
CA ALA A 280 -18.97 17.75 -153.65
C ALA A 280 -19.88 18.38 -154.73
N ARG A 281 -20.57 19.47 -154.39
CA ARG A 281 -21.44 20.23 -155.30
C ARG A 281 -20.67 20.94 -156.43
N ALA A 282 -19.44 21.37 -156.14
CA ALA A 282 -18.54 22.00 -157.11
C ALA A 282 -17.86 21.00 -158.09
N GLY A 283 -18.10 19.70 -157.94
CA GLY A 283 -17.58 18.66 -158.84
C GLY A 283 -16.05 18.59 -158.86
N ASP A 284 -15.47 18.50 -160.06
CA ASP A 284 -14.01 18.34 -160.22
C ASP A 284 -13.19 19.53 -159.69
N ALA A 285 -13.76 20.74 -159.71
CA ALA A 285 -13.11 21.94 -159.18
C ALA A 285 -13.03 21.97 -157.64
N GLY A 286 -13.86 21.17 -156.95
CA GLY A 286 -13.94 21.12 -155.49
C GLY A 286 -13.08 20.05 -154.81
N LYS A 287 -12.40 19.18 -155.57
CA LYS A 287 -11.67 18.01 -155.01
C LYS A 287 -10.62 18.37 -153.96
N GLY A 288 -9.83 19.42 -154.18
CA GLY A 288 -8.84 19.89 -153.18
C GLY A 288 -9.48 20.42 -151.90
N PHE A 289 -10.60 21.13 -152.04
CA PHE A 289 -11.40 21.62 -150.90
C PHE A 289 -12.06 20.48 -150.12
N ALA A 290 -12.53 19.43 -150.81
CA ALA A 290 -13.13 18.25 -150.18
C ALA A 290 -12.14 17.51 -149.27
N VAL A 291 -10.87 17.39 -149.68
CA VAL A 291 -9.82 16.77 -148.84
C VAL A 291 -9.57 17.58 -147.57
N VAL A 292 -9.42 18.91 -147.70
CA VAL A 292 -9.22 19.79 -146.54
C VAL A 292 -10.44 19.74 -145.60
N ALA A 293 -11.66 19.78 -146.15
CA ALA A 293 -12.88 19.70 -145.35
C ALA A 293 -13.00 18.35 -144.61
N SER A 294 -12.62 17.24 -145.24
CA SER A 294 -12.57 15.92 -144.59
C SER A 294 -11.52 15.85 -143.48
N GLU A 295 -10.35 16.45 -143.68
CA GLU A 295 -9.28 16.50 -142.67
C GLU A 295 -9.71 17.34 -141.46
N VAL A 296 -10.29 18.52 -141.69
CA VAL A 296 -10.86 19.37 -140.61
C VAL A 296 -11.96 18.63 -139.85
N LYS A 297 -12.83 17.89 -140.56
CA LYS A 297 -13.87 17.07 -139.93
C LYS A 297 -13.28 15.97 -139.05
N SER A 298 -12.23 15.29 -139.51
CA SER A 298 -11.51 14.27 -138.75
C SER A 298 -10.88 14.85 -137.48
N LEU A 299 -10.15 15.98 -137.60
CA LEU A 299 -9.56 16.69 -136.47
C LEU A 299 -10.61 17.15 -135.46
N ALA A 300 -11.75 17.68 -135.93
CA ALA A 300 -12.85 18.09 -135.07
C ALA A 300 -13.45 16.90 -134.30
N SER A 301 -13.62 15.74 -134.95
CA SER A 301 -14.09 14.52 -134.28
C SER A 301 -13.07 13.99 -133.26
N GLN A 302 -11.77 14.03 -133.58
CA GLN A 302 -10.72 13.65 -132.63
C GLN A 302 -10.68 14.59 -131.42
N THR A 303 -10.84 15.90 -131.66
CA THR A 303 -10.90 16.92 -130.60
C THR A 303 -12.10 16.68 -129.68
N ALA A 304 -13.29 16.43 -130.24
CA ALA A 304 -14.49 16.14 -129.47
C ALA A 304 -14.31 14.89 -128.58
N LYS A 305 -13.73 13.83 -129.13
CA LYS A 305 -13.44 12.60 -128.37
C LYS A 305 -12.41 12.85 -127.25
N ALA A 306 -11.34 13.59 -127.54
CA ALA A 306 -10.34 13.96 -126.53
C ALA A 306 -10.96 14.83 -125.42
N THR A 307 -11.84 15.77 -125.75
CA THR A 307 -12.55 16.57 -124.75
C THR A 307 -13.50 15.75 -123.88
N GLU A 308 -14.15 14.73 -124.44
CA GLU A 308 -14.99 13.80 -123.66
C GLU A 308 -14.17 13.01 -122.63
N GLU A 309 -13.00 12.50 -123.03
CA GLU A 309 -12.08 11.82 -122.12
C GLU A 309 -11.57 12.76 -121.02
N ILE A 310 -11.21 14.01 -121.36
CA ILE A 310 -10.81 15.03 -120.38
C ILE A 310 -11.97 15.35 -119.43
N GLN A 311 -13.19 15.51 -119.94
CA GLN A 311 -14.37 15.79 -119.12
C GLN A 311 -14.58 14.69 -118.06
N LYS A 312 -14.40 13.42 -118.44
CA LYS A 312 -14.44 12.30 -117.50
C LYS A 312 -13.36 12.42 -116.42
N LYS A 313 -12.12 12.75 -116.81
CA LYS A 313 -11.02 12.95 -115.84
C LYS A 313 -11.27 14.13 -114.89
N ILE A 314 -11.86 15.23 -115.37
CA ILE A 314 -12.25 16.35 -114.51
C ILE A 314 -13.34 15.92 -113.53
N SER A 315 -14.34 15.14 -113.97
CA SER A 315 -15.35 14.60 -113.06
C SER A 315 -14.75 13.69 -112.00
N ASP A 316 -13.80 12.83 -112.36
CA ASP A 316 -13.09 11.96 -111.41
C ASP A 316 -12.32 12.79 -110.36
N ILE A 317 -11.61 13.84 -110.81
CA ILE A 317 -10.91 14.78 -109.92
C ILE A 317 -11.88 15.48 -108.98
N GLN A 318 -12.98 16.04 -109.49
CA GLN A 318 -13.98 16.72 -108.66
C GLN A 318 -14.56 15.79 -107.58
N ASN A 319 -14.89 14.55 -107.95
CA ASN A 319 -15.41 13.56 -107.01
C ASN A 319 -14.37 13.20 -105.93
N ALA A 320 -13.11 12.98 -106.32
CA ALA A 320 -12.02 12.72 -105.39
C ALA A 320 -11.80 13.91 -104.42
N THR A 321 -11.81 15.13 -104.94
CA THR A 321 -11.64 16.36 -104.14
C THR A 321 -12.79 16.54 -103.15
N ARG A 322 -14.06 16.34 -103.55
CA ARG A 322 -15.22 16.40 -102.62
C ARG A 322 -15.11 15.34 -101.51
N SER A 323 -14.69 14.12 -101.85
CA SER A 323 -14.47 13.06 -100.87
C SER A 323 -13.39 13.41 -99.85
N ALA A 324 -12.29 14.01 -100.32
CA ALA A 324 -11.21 14.48 -99.48
C ALA A 324 -11.63 15.64 -98.57
N VAL A 325 -12.42 16.61 -99.07
CA VAL A 325 -13.03 17.68 -98.26
C VAL A 325 -13.88 17.09 -97.11
N GLY A 326 -14.72 16.10 -97.41
CA GLY A 326 -15.52 15.42 -96.39
C GLY A 326 -14.66 14.67 -95.36
N SER A 327 -13.55 14.07 -95.79
CA SER A 327 -12.59 13.40 -94.90
C SER A 327 -11.87 14.39 -93.98
N ILE A 328 -11.44 15.55 -94.50
CA ILE A 328 -10.83 16.62 -93.71
C ILE A 328 -11.81 17.15 -92.66
N GLY A 329 -13.09 17.32 -93.02
CA GLY A 329 -14.13 17.72 -92.06
C GLY A 329 -14.28 16.73 -90.90
N LYS A 330 -14.25 15.42 -91.18
CA LYS A 330 -14.27 14.37 -90.13
C LYS A 330 -13.03 14.42 -89.23
N VAL A 331 -11.86 14.70 -89.80
CA VAL A 331 -10.61 14.89 -89.04
C VAL A 331 -10.74 16.10 -88.12
N GLY A 332 -11.22 17.24 -88.62
CA GLY A 332 -11.48 18.44 -87.81
C GLY A 332 -12.39 18.18 -86.62
N ASN A 333 -13.54 17.53 -86.84
CA ASN A 333 -14.47 17.16 -85.76
C ASN A 333 -13.84 16.19 -84.74
N THR A 334 -12.93 15.32 -85.18
CA THR A 334 -12.23 14.39 -84.29
C THR A 334 -11.24 15.13 -83.39
N ILE A 335 -10.51 16.10 -83.94
CA ILE A 335 -9.57 16.94 -83.18
C ILE A 335 -10.32 17.83 -82.17
N GLU A 336 -11.46 18.40 -82.55
CA GLU A 336 -12.31 19.18 -81.64
C GLU A 336 -12.81 18.32 -80.45
N ARG A 337 -13.16 17.05 -80.70
CA ARG A 337 -13.48 16.12 -79.62
C ARG A 337 -12.27 15.83 -78.71
N ILE A 338 -11.07 15.74 -79.28
CA ILE A 338 -9.84 15.58 -78.49
C ILE A 338 -9.63 16.80 -77.58
N ASP A 339 -9.78 18.02 -78.10
CA ASP A 339 -9.61 19.25 -77.32
C ASP A 339 -10.59 19.33 -76.13
N ASN A 340 -11.87 18.99 -76.36
CA ASN A 340 -12.87 18.93 -75.28
C ASN A 340 -12.51 17.88 -74.19
N ILE A 341 -11.95 16.73 -74.59
CA ILE A 341 -11.47 15.72 -73.65
C ILE A 341 -10.26 16.26 -72.86
N GLN A 342 -9.33 16.96 -73.52
CA GLN A 342 -8.17 17.57 -72.86
C GLN A 342 -8.59 18.61 -71.81
N SER A 343 -9.59 19.44 -72.12
CA SER A 343 -10.15 20.40 -71.15
C SER A 343 -10.72 19.70 -69.91
N SER A 344 -11.42 18.58 -70.10
CA SER A 344 -11.96 17.77 -69.00
C SER A 344 -10.85 17.12 -68.16
N ILE A 345 -9.78 16.63 -68.81
CA ILE A 345 -8.61 16.08 -68.13
C ILE A 345 -7.89 17.18 -67.33
N ALA A 346 -7.72 18.37 -67.89
CA ALA A 346 -7.09 19.50 -67.20
C ALA A 346 -7.82 19.83 -65.89
N ALA A 347 -9.15 19.94 -65.94
CA ALA A 347 -9.96 20.17 -64.74
C ALA A 347 -9.80 19.05 -63.69
N ALA A 348 -9.76 17.78 -64.12
CA ALA A 348 -9.55 16.65 -63.22
C ALA A 348 -8.15 16.68 -62.58
N VAL A 349 -7.12 17.05 -63.34
CA VAL A 349 -5.72 17.16 -62.87
C VAL A 349 -5.58 18.31 -61.87
N GLU A 350 -6.23 19.45 -62.09
CA GLU A 350 -6.26 20.56 -61.12
C GLU A 350 -6.91 20.12 -59.80
N GLN A 351 -8.05 19.41 -59.86
CA GLN A 351 -8.72 18.88 -58.68
C GLN A 351 -7.85 17.85 -57.94
N GLN A 352 -7.16 16.96 -58.66
CA GLN A 352 -6.19 16.03 -58.08
C GLN A 352 -5.03 16.78 -57.40
N GLY A 353 -4.55 17.87 -58.00
CA GLY A 353 -3.52 18.73 -57.39
C GLY A 353 -3.97 19.36 -56.08
N ALA A 354 -5.20 19.88 -56.02
CA ALA A 354 -5.77 20.41 -54.78
C ALA A 354 -5.91 19.32 -53.70
N THR A 355 -6.39 18.14 -54.07
CA THR A 355 -6.56 17.00 -53.16
C THR A 355 -5.21 16.53 -52.60
N THR A 356 -4.19 16.42 -53.46
CA THR A 356 -2.83 16.01 -53.05
C THR A 356 -2.20 17.01 -52.08
N LYS A 357 -2.44 18.32 -52.27
CA LYS A 357 -2.00 19.36 -51.31
C LYS A 357 -2.66 19.20 -49.94
N GLU A 358 -3.96 18.91 -49.89
CA GLU A 358 -4.65 18.63 -48.63
C GLU A 358 -4.15 17.35 -47.95
N ILE A 359 -3.84 16.30 -48.72
CA ILE A 359 -3.19 15.09 -48.20
C ILE A 359 -1.84 15.45 -47.58
N SER A 360 -1.00 16.22 -48.27
CA SER A 360 0.31 16.65 -47.77
C SER A 360 0.19 17.39 -46.44
N ARG A 361 -0.77 18.32 -46.34
CA ARG A 361 -1.07 19.03 -45.09
C ARG A 361 -1.49 18.09 -43.96
N ASN A 362 -2.40 17.14 -44.23
CA ASN A 362 -2.86 16.17 -43.24
C ASN A 362 -1.73 15.24 -42.77
N VAL A 363 -0.81 14.87 -43.66
CA VAL A 363 0.37 14.07 -43.34
C VAL A 363 1.31 14.83 -42.41
N GLN A 364 1.56 16.12 -42.66
CA GLN A 364 2.35 16.96 -41.75
C GLN A 364 1.71 17.08 -40.35
N GLU A 365 0.38 17.23 -40.31
CA GLU A 365 -0.34 17.26 -39.04
C GLU A 365 -0.24 15.91 -38.30
N ALA A 366 -0.41 14.80 -39.00
CA ALA A 366 -0.24 13.46 -38.45
C ALA A 366 1.19 13.24 -37.92
N ALA A 367 2.22 13.75 -38.61
CA ALA A 367 3.60 13.69 -38.14
C ALA A 367 3.77 14.44 -36.81
N SER A 368 3.26 15.67 -36.73
CA SER A 368 3.30 16.49 -35.51
C SER A 368 2.57 15.81 -34.34
N ARG A 369 1.38 15.23 -34.60
CA ARG A 369 0.60 14.49 -33.60
C ARG A 369 1.33 13.24 -33.12
N THR A 370 1.97 12.49 -34.01
CA THR A 370 2.75 11.30 -33.66
C THR A 370 3.93 11.67 -32.75
N LEU A 371 4.63 12.76 -33.07
CA LEU A 371 5.71 13.29 -32.23
C LEU A 371 5.21 13.71 -30.84
N LEU A 372 4.06 14.39 -30.77
CA LEU A 372 3.45 14.81 -29.52
C LEU A 372 3.09 13.61 -28.63
N VAL A 373 2.48 12.57 -29.20
CA VAL A 373 2.16 11.34 -28.45
C VAL A 373 3.43 10.64 -27.96
N SER A 374 4.49 10.59 -28.77
CA SER A 374 5.81 10.07 -28.35
C SER A 374 6.43 10.86 -27.18
N LYS A 375 6.27 12.19 -27.18
CA LYS A 375 6.69 13.00 -26.03
C LYS A 375 5.85 12.69 -24.78
N ASN A 376 4.54 12.60 -24.93
CA ASN A 376 3.64 12.30 -23.82
C ASN A 376 3.91 10.91 -23.22
N ILE A 377 4.23 9.91 -24.04
CA ILE A 377 4.53 8.56 -23.53
C ILE A 377 5.85 8.49 -22.76
N THR A 378 6.80 9.36 -23.11
CA THR A 378 8.04 9.54 -22.35
C THR A 378 7.75 10.13 -20.97
N GLU A 379 6.90 11.14 -20.88
CA GLU A 379 6.49 11.73 -19.59
C GLU A 379 5.67 10.75 -18.74
N VAL A 380 4.76 9.98 -19.35
CA VAL A 380 4.05 8.89 -18.67
C VAL A 380 5.03 7.86 -18.10
N SER A 381 6.06 7.49 -18.87
CA SER A 381 7.08 6.54 -18.40
C SER A 381 7.85 7.06 -17.18
N LYS A 382 8.21 8.35 -17.15
CA LYS A 382 8.82 8.99 -15.98
C LYS A 382 7.89 9.02 -14.76
N ALA A 383 6.61 9.34 -14.96
CA ALA A 383 5.62 9.35 -13.89
C ALA A 383 5.43 7.95 -13.28
N LEU A 384 5.50 6.90 -14.10
CA LEU A 384 5.41 5.52 -13.64
C LEU A 384 6.64 5.08 -12.86
N GLU A 385 7.84 5.52 -13.26
CA GLU A 385 9.07 5.31 -12.49
C GLU A 385 8.96 5.94 -11.10
N SER A 386 8.51 7.21 -11.02
CA SER A 386 8.26 7.88 -9.74
C SER A 386 7.19 7.18 -8.89
N THR A 387 6.13 6.67 -9.53
CA THR A 387 5.08 5.88 -8.85
C THR A 387 5.65 4.58 -8.29
N GLY A 388 6.52 3.89 -9.04
CA GLY A 388 7.20 2.68 -8.59
C GLY A 388 8.11 2.94 -7.39
N MET A 389 8.88 4.03 -7.39
CA MET A 389 9.70 4.44 -6.24
C MET A 389 8.84 4.75 -5.01
N ALA A 390 7.76 5.55 -5.17
CA ALA A 390 6.86 5.89 -4.08
C ALA A 390 6.15 4.64 -3.49
N ALA A 391 5.79 3.68 -4.35
CA ALA A 391 5.26 2.39 -3.91
C ALA A 391 6.30 1.60 -3.09
N ALA A 392 7.57 1.58 -3.52
CA ALA A 392 8.64 0.92 -2.77
C ALA A 392 8.89 1.57 -1.40
N GLU A 393 8.93 2.91 -1.34
CA GLU A 393 9.06 3.65 -0.06
C GLU A 393 7.87 3.37 0.87
N MET A 394 6.65 3.37 0.32
CA MET A 394 5.44 3.05 1.09
C MET A 394 5.47 1.62 1.63
N LEU A 395 5.99 0.66 0.84
CA LEU A 395 6.16 -0.73 1.27
C LEU A 395 7.15 -0.83 2.44
N THR A 396 8.30 -0.15 2.35
CA THR A 396 9.29 -0.10 3.43
C THR A 396 8.71 0.55 4.69
N ALA A 397 8.00 1.67 4.56
CA ALA A 397 7.35 2.33 5.69
C ALA A 397 6.28 1.44 6.36
N ALA A 398 5.49 0.71 5.55
CA ALA A 398 4.50 -0.24 6.03
C ALA A 398 5.15 -1.41 6.78
N GLN A 399 6.24 -1.98 6.25
CA GLN A 399 6.99 -3.04 6.91
C GLN A 399 7.56 -2.57 8.26
N GLY A 400 8.18 -1.38 8.30
CA GLY A 400 8.68 -0.79 9.54
C GLY A 400 7.59 -0.54 10.59
N LEU A 401 6.42 -0.06 10.16
CA LEU A 401 5.28 0.15 11.06
C LEU A 401 4.72 -1.18 11.60
N SER A 402 4.71 -2.23 10.77
CA SER A 402 4.31 -3.58 11.17
C SER A 402 5.28 -4.17 12.20
N GLU A 403 6.59 -4.04 11.97
CA GLU A 403 7.62 -4.48 12.92
C GLU A 403 7.52 -3.73 14.26
N GLN A 404 7.37 -2.40 14.21
CA GLN A 404 7.27 -1.59 15.41
C GLN A 404 5.98 -1.90 16.20
N SER A 405 4.88 -2.20 15.50
CA SER A 405 3.63 -2.64 16.14
C SER A 405 3.79 -4.01 16.80
N ALA A 406 4.46 -4.96 16.14
CA ALA A 406 4.75 -6.27 16.71
C ALA A 406 5.64 -6.16 17.95
N LYS A 407 6.66 -5.31 17.92
CA LYS A 407 7.54 -5.03 19.06
C LYS A 407 6.76 -4.41 20.22
N LEU A 408 5.95 -3.37 19.96
CA LEU A 408 5.14 -2.72 20.99
C LEU A 408 4.13 -3.69 21.61
N LYS A 409 3.52 -4.57 20.81
CA LYS A 409 2.66 -5.66 21.32
C LYS A 409 3.40 -6.56 22.30
N GLY A 410 4.64 -6.94 21.96
CA GLY A 410 5.51 -7.73 22.84
C GLY A 410 5.84 -7.02 24.15
N GLU A 411 6.25 -5.75 24.09
CA GLU A 411 6.56 -4.93 25.28
C GLU A 411 5.34 -4.74 26.18
N VAL A 412 4.15 -4.47 25.60
CA VAL A 412 2.90 -4.37 26.35
C VAL A 412 2.59 -5.70 27.05
N ASN A 413 2.71 -6.83 26.35
CA ASN A 413 2.46 -8.14 26.95
C ASN A 413 3.43 -8.45 28.10
N ASN A 414 4.73 -8.13 27.93
CA ASN A 414 5.73 -8.30 28.97
C ASN A 414 5.47 -7.40 30.18
N PHE A 415 5.07 -6.14 29.94
CA PHE A 415 4.70 -5.21 30.99
C PHE A 415 3.50 -5.73 31.81
N ILE A 416 2.44 -6.19 31.14
CA ILE A 416 1.27 -6.80 31.80
C ILE A 416 1.69 -8.01 32.65
N ILE A 417 2.52 -8.92 32.11
CA ILE A 417 3.02 -10.08 32.85
C ILE A 417 3.81 -9.62 34.08
N SER A 418 4.70 -8.63 33.95
CA SER A 418 5.50 -8.14 35.07
C SER A 418 4.64 -7.51 36.18
N VAL A 419 3.64 -6.71 35.81
CA VAL A 419 2.72 -6.06 36.74
C VAL A 419 1.85 -7.08 37.48
N LYS A 420 1.35 -8.10 36.76
CA LYS A 420 0.55 -9.18 37.35
C LYS A 420 1.39 -10.15 38.18
N ALA A 421 2.66 -10.36 37.83
CA ALA A 421 3.58 -11.24 38.54
C ALA A 421 4.11 -10.62 39.84
N ASP A 422 4.32 -9.30 39.90
CA ASP A 422 4.78 -8.60 41.11
C ASP A 422 3.74 -8.65 42.24
N ASP A 423 2.45 -8.86 41.91
CA ASP A 423 1.35 -9.06 42.85
C ASP A 423 1.08 -10.55 43.21
N ALA A 424 1.68 -11.51 42.48
CA ALA A 424 1.47 -12.95 42.70
C ALA A 424 2.18 -13.58 43.93
N PRO A 425 3.39 -13.17 44.38
CA PRO A 425 4.15 -13.95 45.37
C PRO A 425 3.53 -14.02 46.78
N GLN A 426 2.47 -13.28 47.10
CA GLN A 426 1.84 -13.29 48.43
C GLN A 426 0.57 -14.15 48.54
N GLN A 427 -0.05 -14.54 47.42
CA GLN A 427 -1.21 -15.44 47.48
C GLN A 427 -0.84 -16.88 47.86
N ASP A 428 0.37 -17.35 47.51
CA ASP A 428 0.86 -18.66 47.92
C ASP A 428 1.24 -18.71 49.41
N GLU A 429 1.81 -17.64 49.97
CA GLU A 429 2.05 -17.54 51.43
C GLU A 429 0.74 -17.54 52.22
N LEU A 430 -0.31 -16.88 51.73
CA LEU A 430 -1.64 -16.88 52.34
C LEU A 430 -2.31 -18.27 52.26
N ARG A 431 -2.12 -18.99 51.15
CA ARG A 431 -2.59 -20.38 51.00
C ARG A 431 -1.85 -21.36 51.91
N GLU A 432 -0.52 -21.26 52.02
CA GLU A 432 0.26 -22.08 52.94
C GLU A 432 -0.08 -21.80 54.42
N ALA A 433 -0.33 -20.54 54.78
CA ALA A 433 -0.73 -20.16 56.14
C ALA A 433 -2.12 -20.72 56.51
N LEU A 434 -3.07 -20.71 55.58
CA LEU A 434 -4.41 -21.28 55.79
C LEU A 434 -4.37 -22.82 55.89
N GLN A 435 -3.49 -23.50 55.16
CA GLN A 435 -3.31 -24.95 55.27
C GLN A 435 -2.64 -25.37 56.58
N ARG A 436 -1.68 -24.59 57.10
CA ARG A 436 -1.02 -24.89 58.40
C ARG A 436 -1.96 -24.81 59.60
N ASN A 437 -2.96 -23.94 59.59
CA ASN A 437 -3.93 -23.79 60.69
C ASN A 437 -5.06 -24.84 60.69
N ALA A 438 -5.22 -25.63 59.63
CA ALA A 438 -6.26 -26.64 59.51
C ALA A 438 -5.88 -28.02 60.10
N ALA A 439 -4.68 -28.21 60.66
CA ALA A 439 -4.26 -29.49 61.23
C ALA A 439 -4.89 -29.72 62.64
N PRO A 440 -5.65 -30.81 62.87
CA PRO A 440 -6.32 -31.05 64.15
C PRO A 440 -5.32 -31.49 65.24
N LYS A 441 -5.34 -30.82 66.39
CA LYS A 441 -4.59 -31.19 67.60
C LYS A 441 -5.05 -32.56 68.11
N ARG A 442 -4.19 -33.58 68.07
CA ARG A 442 -4.41 -34.89 68.72
C ARG A 442 -4.62 -34.71 70.22
N ALA A 443 -5.82 -35.04 70.70
CA ALA A 443 -6.17 -35.09 72.11
C ALA A 443 -5.51 -36.28 72.83
N LYS A 444 -4.95 -36.04 74.02
CA LYS A 444 -4.45 -37.08 74.93
C LYS A 444 -5.63 -37.74 75.66
N ALA A 445 -5.70 -39.07 75.63
CA ALA A 445 -6.70 -39.88 76.34
C ALA A 445 -6.49 -39.88 77.88
N PRO A 446 -7.54 -40.07 78.69
CA PRO A 446 -7.44 -40.05 80.14
C PRO A 446 -7.06 -41.43 80.72
N LYS A 447 -6.27 -41.41 81.80
CA LYS A 447 -6.01 -42.55 82.68
C LYS A 447 -7.29 -42.96 83.42
N LYS A 448 -7.62 -44.26 83.41
CA LYS A 448 -8.51 -44.90 84.40
C LYS A 448 -7.66 -45.74 85.36
N GLU A 449 -7.88 -45.54 86.66
CA GLU A 449 -7.49 -46.46 87.74
C GLU A 449 -8.73 -47.27 88.19
N LEU A 450 -8.45 -48.39 88.90
CA LEU A 450 -9.35 -49.28 89.67
C LEU A 450 -10.14 -50.32 88.84
N GLU A 451 -10.30 -51.60 89.18
CA GLU A 451 -9.98 -52.42 90.38
C GLU A 451 -10.23 -53.92 90.06
N ALA A 452 -9.55 -54.81 90.80
CA ALA A 452 -9.89 -56.18 91.22
C ALA A 452 -10.43 -57.25 90.23
N ALA A 453 -9.61 -58.29 89.98
CA ALA A 453 -9.82 -59.71 90.38
C ALA A 453 -8.65 -60.58 89.89
#